data_AF-A0A2R7KJA7-F1
#
_entry.id   AF-A0A2R7KJA7-F1
#
_cell.length_a   1.000
_cell.length_b   1.000
_cell.length_c   1.000
_cell.angle_alpha   90.00
_cell.angle_beta   90.00
_cell.angle_gamma   90.00
#
_symmetry.space_group_name_H-M   'P 1'
#
loop_
_entity.id
_entity.type
_entity.pdbx_description
1 polymer ?
#
loop_
_entity_poly.entity_id
_entity_poly.type
_entity_poly.pdbx_seq_one_letter_code
_entity_poly.pdbx_strand_id
1 'polypeptide(L)' 'MINVGIIGGSGYTAGELIRILMYHPNVNIDFVYSTTNAGKPLSVAHHDLMGD' A
#
# COMPACT_ATOMS: atom_id res chain seq x y z
N MET A 1 -7.15 -16.69 -3.47
CA MET A 1 -6.67 -15.29 -3.47
C MET A 1 -7.36 -14.56 -2.33
N ILE A 2 -6.61 -13.91 -1.46
CA ILE A 2 -7.10 -13.18 -0.29
C ILE A 2 -7.11 -11.69 -0.63
N ASN A 3 -8.27 -11.05 -0.50
CA ASN A 3 -8.39 -9.61 -0.70
C ASN A 3 -8.04 -8.87 0.60
N VAL A 4 -7.12 -7.92 0.51
CA VAL A 4 -6.61 -7.19 1.67
C VAL A 4 -6.85 -5.69 1.48
N GLY A 5 -7.44 -5.07 2.49
CA GLY A 5 -7.49 -3.61 2.65
C GLY A 5 -6.48 -3.15 3.70
N ILE A 6 -5.77 -2.05 3.42
CA ILE A 6 -4.74 -1.50 4.34
C ILE A 6 -5.22 -0.17 4.90
N ILE A 7 -5.43 -0.12 6.22
CA ILE A 7 -5.80 1.11 6.95
C ILE A 7 -4.54 1.76 7.52
N GLY A 8 -4.38 3.07 7.31
CA GLY A 8 -3.19 3.80 7.72
C GLY A 8 -2.07 3.80 6.66
N GLY A 9 -2.46 3.83 5.38
CA GLY A 9 -1.60 3.66 4.23
C GLY A 9 -0.41 4.62 4.10
N SER A 10 -0.37 5.72 4.85
CA SER A 10 0.74 6.68 4.85
C SER A 10 1.86 6.35 5.85
N GLY A 11 1.68 5.36 6.73
CA GLY A 11 2.71 4.98 7.71
C GLY A 11 3.81 4.12 7.11
N TYR A 12 5.01 4.16 7.69
CA TYR A 12 6.16 3.35 7.23
C TYR A 12 5.86 1.85 7.26
N THR A 13 5.14 1.37 8.27
CA THR A 13 4.70 -0.03 8.34
C THR A 13 3.76 -0.40 7.18
N ALA A 14 2.93 0.53 6.72
CA ALA A 14 2.08 0.28 5.56
C ALA A 14 2.90 0.15 4.29
N GLY A 15 3.94 0.98 4.11
CA GLY A 15 4.88 0.85 2.99
C GLY A 15 5.53 -0.52 2.93
N GLU A 16 6.09 -1.00 4.05
CA GLU A 16 6.70 -2.32 4.12
C GLU A 16 5.69 -3.46 3.93
N LEU A 17 4.48 -3.32 4.49
CA LEU A 17 3.42 -4.29 4.26
C LEU A 17 3.05 -4.37 2.77
N ILE A 18 2.93 -3.23 2.09
CA ILE A 18 2.64 -3.18 0.65
C ILE A 18 3.79 -3.82 -0.13
N ARG A 19 5.05 -3.50 0.20
CA ARG A 19 6.24 -4.08 -0.45
C ARG A 19 6.27 -5.61 -0.36
N ILE A 20 5.84 -6.19 0.76
CA ILE A 20 5.75 -7.65 0.93
C ILE A 20 4.54 -8.21 0.17
N LEU A 21 3.35 -7.62 0.37
CA LEU A 21 2.10 -8.16 -0.15
C LEU A 21 1.95 -8.02 -1.67
N MET A 22 2.54 -6.98 -2.29
CA MET A 22 2.45 -6.77 -3.74
C MET A 22 3.06 -7.90 -4.56
N TYR A 23 4.00 -8.65 -3.98
CA TYR A 23 4.65 -9.80 -4.61
C TYR A 23 4.16 -11.15 -4.08
N HIS A 24 3.18 -11.16 -3.18
CA HIS A 24 2.69 -12.40 -2.58
C HIS A 24 1.66 -13.09 -3.50
N PRO A 25 1.88 -14.34 -3.95
CA PRO A 25 1.11 -14.96 -5.03
C PRO A 25 -0.37 -15.21 -4.71
N ASN A 26 -0.73 -15.21 -3.43
CA ASN A 26 -2.10 -15.46 -2.97
C ASN A 26 -2.83 -14.22 -2.48
N VAL A 27 -2.28 -13.01 -2.65
CA VAL A 27 -2.86 -11.76 -2.14
C VAL A 27 -3.19 -10.81 -3.28
N ASN A 28 -4.34 -10.15 -3.15
CA ASN A 28 -4.73 -9.02 -3.97
C ASN A 28 -4.98 -7.82 -3.03
N ILE A 29 -4.24 -6.73 -3.21
CA ILE A 29 -4.45 -5.50 -2.44
C ILE A 29 -5.62 -4.77 -3.09
N ASP A 30 -6.75 -4.71 -2.40
CA ASP A 30 -8.00 -4.14 -2.91
C ASP A 30 -8.03 -2.63 -2.72
N PHE A 31 -7.63 -2.15 -1.54
CA PHE A 31 -7.56 -0.71 -1.28
C PHE A 31 -6.52 -0.36 -0.21
N VAL A 32 -6.09 0.89 -0.26
CA VAL A 32 -5.25 1.53 0.77
C VAL A 32 -5.95 2.81 1.21
N TYR A 33 -6.17 2.94 2.52
CA TYR A 33 -6.88 4.07 3.12
C TYR A 33 -5.94 4.92 3.97
N SER A 34 -6.02 6.24 3.82
CA SER A 34 -5.31 7.22 4.65
C SER A 34 -6.22 8.40 4.98
N THR A 35 -6.17 8.89 6.22
CA THR A 35 -6.84 10.12 6.64
C THR A 35 -6.07 11.37 6.26
N THR A 36 -4.74 11.29 6.15
CA THR A 36 -3.85 12.45 5.89
C THR A 36 -3.49 12.61 4.41
N ASN A 37 -3.61 11.55 3.61
CA ASN A 37 -3.30 11.54 2.18
C ASN A 37 -4.46 11.01 1.32
N ALA A 38 -5.71 11.20 1.75
CA ALA A 38 -6.89 10.84 0.98
C ALA A 38 -6.87 11.47 -0.43
N GLY A 39 -7.20 10.68 -1.45
CA GLY A 39 -7.27 11.13 -2.85
C GLY A 39 -5.92 11.36 -3.54
N LYS A 40 -4.80 11.23 -2.83
CA LYS A 40 -3.46 11.33 -3.43
C LYS A 40 -2.97 9.95 -3.89
N PRO A 41 -2.10 9.89 -4.91
CA PRO A 41 -1.41 8.66 -5.28
C PRO A 41 -0.59 8.08 -4.11
N LEU A 42 -0.49 6.75 -4.05
CA LEU A 42 0.28 6.04 -3.02
C LEU A 42 1.76 6.47 -2.99
N SER A 43 2.32 6.81 -4.16
CA SER A 43 3.70 7.28 -4.34
C SER A 43 4.01 8.60 -3.62
N VAL A 44 3.01 9.38 -3.23
CA VAL A 44 3.22 10.58 -2.41
C VAL A 44 3.73 10.22 -1.01
N ALA A 45 3.31 9.07 -0.47
CA ALA A 45 3.80 8.55 0.81
C ALA A 45 4.96 7.56 0.64
N HIS A 46 4.96 6.78 -0.44
CA HIS A 46 5.91 5.69 -0.69
C HIS A 46 6.48 5.76 -2.12
N HIS A 47 7.40 6.70 -2.35
CA HIS A 47 8.02 6.89 -3.67
C HIS A 47 8.79 5.66 -4.14
N ASP A 48 9.38 4.92 -3.21
CA ASP A 48 10.14 3.70 -3.40
C ASP A 48 9.33 2.53 -3.99
N LEU A 49 8.00 2.60 -3.95
CA LEU A 49 7.12 1.60 -4.59
C LEU A 49 6.93 1.80 -6.09
N MET A 50 7.42 2.90 -6.68
CA MET A 50 7.24 3.19 -8.12
C MET A 50 8.14 2.35 -9.05
N GLY A 51 9.17 1.69 -8.51
CA GLY A 51 10.22 1.06 -9.32
C GLY A 51 11.11 2.09 -10.04
N ASP A 52 12.27 1.65 -10.51
CA ASP A 52 13.13 2.44 -11.41
C ASP A 52 12.72 2.24 -12.89
#